data_AF-A0A6A5K3N3-F1
#
_entry.id   AF-A0A6A5K3N3-F1
#
_cell.length_a   1.000
_cell.length_b   1.000
_cell.length_c   1.000
_cell.angle_alpha   90.00
_cell.angle_beta   90.00
_cell.angle_gamma   90.00
#
_symmetry.space_group_name_H-M   'P 1'
#
loop_
_entity.id
_entity.type
_entity.pdbx_description
1 polymer ?
#
loop_
_entity_poly.entity_id
_entity_poly.type
_entity_poly.pdbx_seq_one_letter_code
_entity_poly.pdbx_strand_id
1 'polypeptide(L)'
;MTTQSPTSSTSISVRLAANGNNRKDWIKQLVNYASAESAFEVLNGSRCPDFDPTHDKYVIQPLERLPTWDTTTLQTTMDRDRERVHKTNQTIRDFNEEARILLKEDELKNRMWISRDARL
;
A
#
# COMPACT_ATOMS: atom_id res chain seq x y z
N MET A 1 -7.11 30.24 -12.51
CA MET A 1 -8.18 30.12 -11.51
C MET A 1 -8.18 28.68 -11.03
N THR A 2 -7.76 28.40 -9.81
CA THR A 2 -7.67 27.06 -9.24
C THR A 2 -8.68 26.93 -8.11
N THR A 3 -9.71 26.13 -8.33
CA THR A 3 -10.74 25.78 -7.36
C THR A 3 -10.17 24.76 -6.36
N GLN A 4 -9.91 25.19 -5.12
CA GLN A 4 -9.67 24.27 -4.01
C GLN A 4 -11.00 23.71 -3.53
N SER A 5 -11.17 22.39 -3.62
CA SER A 5 -12.27 21.66 -2.99
C SER A 5 -12.05 21.63 -1.47
N PRO A 6 -13.08 21.91 -0.64
CA PRO A 6 -12.95 21.77 0.79
C PRO A 6 -12.97 20.28 1.17
N THR A 7 -11.84 19.74 1.62
CA THR A 7 -11.81 18.48 2.36
C THR A 7 -12.50 18.71 3.70
N SER A 8 -13.71 18.20 3.87
CA SER A 8 -14.38 18.15 5.18
C SER A 8 -13.54 17.29 6.13
N SER A 9 -12.77 17.94 7.00
CA SER A 9 -12.15 17.26 8.13
C SER A 9 -13.23 16.91 9.15
N THR A 10 -13.57 15.62 9.23
CA THR A 10 -14.40 15.12 10.33
C THR A 10 -13.60 15.29 11.62
N SER A 11 -13.85 16.36 12.37
CA SER A 11 -13.20 16.58 13.67
C SER A 11 -13.85 15.66 14.71
N ILE A 12 -13.22 14.52 15.00
CA ILE A 12 -13.58 13.67 16.14
C ILE A 12 -13.05 14.36 17.39
N SER A 13 -13.92 14.61 18.38
CA SER A 13 -13.55 15.24 19.65
C SER A 13 -13.65 14.23 20.78
N VAL A 14 -12.51 13.73 21.25
CA VAL A 14 -12.44 12.88 22.45
C VAL A 14 -12.43 13.76 23.70
N ARG A 15 -13.37 13.54 24.64
CA ARG A 15 -13.39 14.24 25.93
C ARG A 15 -12.40 13.60 26.90
N LEU A 16 -11.23 14.21 27.04
CA LEU A 16 -10.24 13.86 28.07
C LEU A 16 -10.70 14.38 29.45
N ALA A 17 -10.56 13.57 30.48
CA ALA A 17 -11.03 13.85 31.86
C ALA A 17 -10.12 14.83 32.63
N ALA A 18 -9.54 15.83 31.97
CA ALA A 18 -8.69 16.84 32.60
C ALA A 18 -9.45 18.16 32.81
N ASN A 19 -9.38 18.70 34.01
CA ASN A 19 -9.95 19.98 34.46
C ASN A 19 -9.28 21.23 33.84
N GLY A 20 -8.68 21.12 32.63
CA GLY A 20 -8.19 22.24 31.83
C GLY A 20 -6.95 22.99 32.34
N ASN A 21 -6.62 22.88 33.64
CA ASN A 21 -5.72 23.82 34.30
C ASN A 21 -4.22 23.51 34.12
N ASN A 22 -3.85 22.30 33.70
CA ASN A 22 -2.46 21.91 33.52
C ASN A 22 -2.18 21.37 32.11
N ARG A 23 -1.58 22.21 31.27
CA ARG A 23 -1.16 21.85 29.90
C ARG A 23 -0.25 20.61 29.85
N LYS A 24 0.58 20.38 30.88
CA LYS A 24 1.45 19.19 30.94
C LYS A 24 0.65 17.90 31.14
N ASP A 25 -0.43 17.94 31.91
CA ASP A 25 -1.27 16.76 32.16
C ASP A 25 -2.12 16.42 30.93
N TRP A 26 -2.58 17.43 30.19
CA TRP A 26 -3.23 17.24 28.88
C TRP A 26 -2.32 16.54 27.87
N ILE A 27 -1.06 16.98 27.74
CA ILE A 27 -0.09 16.34 26.83
C ILE A 27 0.16 14.90 27.25
N LYS A 28 0.30 14.62 28.55
CA LYS A 28 0.46 13.24 29.05
C LYS A 28 -0.74 12.36 28.73
N GLN A 29 -1.96 12.87 28.88
CA GLN A 29 -3.18 12.11 28.58
C GLN A 29 -3.29 11.81 27.08
N LEU A 30 -2.99 12.77 26.21
CA LEU A 30 -2.92 12.56 24.76
C LEU A 30 -1.89 11.49 24.38
N VAL A 31 -0.67 11.59 24.93
CA VAL A 31 0.40 10.62 24.67
C VAL A 31 0.02 9.22 25.19
N ASN A 32 -0.58 9.12 26.37
CA ASN A 32 -1.02 7.85 26.93
C ASN A 32 -2.14 7.22 26.09
N TYR A 33 -3.09 8.03 25.62
CA TYR A 33 -4.17 7.57 24.75
C TYR A 33 -3.65 7.07 23.41
N ALA A 34 -2.77 7.85 22.76
CA ALA A 34 -2.13 7.42 21.52
C ALA A 34 -1.21 6.20 21.70
N SER A 35 -0.56 6.06 22.85
CA SER A 35 0.22 4.85 23.17
C SER A 35 -0.69 3.63 23.30
N ALA A 36 -1.82 3.76 24.02
CA ALA A 36 -2.80 2.68 24.18
C ALA A 36 -3.41 2.24 22.82
N GLU A 37 -3.70 3.19 21.94
CA GLU A 37 -4.23 2.92 20.59
C GLU A 37 -3.14 2.67 19.53
N SER A 38 -1.86 2.61 19.94
CA SER A 38 -0.71 2.49 19.04
C SER A 38 -0.67 3.57 17.95
N ALA A 39 -1.22 4.75 18.17
CA ALA A 39 -1.36 5.86 17.21
C ALA A 39 -0.32 6.99 17.43
N PHE A 40 0.80 6.69 18.11
CA PHE A 40 1.84 7.68 18.44
C PHE A 40 2.44 8.39 17.21
N GLU A 41 2.52 7.71 16.07
CA GLU A 41 3.01 8.28 14.81
C GLU A 41 2.10 9.39 14.28
N VAL A 42 0.77 9.27 14.46
CA VAL A 42 -0.21 10.30 14.10
C VAL A 42 -0.01 11.55 14.97
N LEU A 43 0.21 11.37 16.28
CA LEU A 43 0.49 12.50 17.18
C LEU A 43 1.80 13.24 16.86
N ASN A 44 2.80 12.52 16.35
CA ASN A 44 4.06 13.13 15.93
C ASN A 44 3.98 13.80 14.56
N GLY A 45 2.79 13.82 13.94
CA GLY A 45 2.59 14.39 12.60
C GLY A 45 3.28 13.57 11.52
N SER A 46 3.56 12.28 11.75
CA SER A 46 4.05 11.41 10.68
C SER A 46 3.04 11.42 9.54
N ARG A 47 3.57 11.45 8.32
CA ARG A 47 2.75 11.54 7.12
C ARG A 47 1.99 10.23 6.92
N CYS A 48 0.71 10.33 6.57
CA CYS A 48 -0.08 9.19 6.10
C CYS A 48 0.69 8.44 4.99
N PRO A 49 0.80 7.10 5.04
CA PRO A 49 1.39 6.34 3.96
C PRO A 49 0.68 6.65 2.63
N ASP A 50 1.43 7.10 1.63
CA ASP A 50 0.87 7.30 0.29
C ASP A 50 0.58 5.91 -0.31
N PHE A 51 -0.71 5.54 -0.37
CA PHE A 51 -1.19 4.31 -0.99
C PHE A 51 -2.10 4.63 -2.18
N ASP A 52 -1.65 4.23 -3.36
CA ASP A 52 -2.44 4.29 -4.59
C ASP A 52 -2.42 2.89 -5.24
N PRO A 53 -3.55 2.16 -5.26
CA PRO A 53 -3.60 0.82 -5.82
C PRO A 53 -3.35 0.79 -7.34
N THR A 54 -3.37 1.94 -8.01
CA THR A 54 -3.10 2.06 -9.45
C THR A 54 -1.62 2.32 -9.76
N HIS A 55 -0.77 2.44 -8.74
CA HIS A 55 0.64 2.69 -8.93
C HIS A 55 1.32 1.56 -9.71
N ASP A 56 2.19 1.91 -10.66
CA ASP A 56 2.92 1.01 -11.54
C ASP A 56 3.65 -0.15 -10.83
N LYS A 57 4.06 0.03 -9.58
CA LYS A 57 4.78 -0.98 -8.79
C LYS A 57 3.92 -2.20 -8.42
N TYR A 58 2.59 -2.12 -8.60
CA TYR A 58 1.66 -3.21 -8.37
C TYR A 58 1.15 -3.86 -9.67
N VAL A 59 1.57 -3.36 -10.83
CA VAL A 59 1.05 -3.81 -12.12
C VAL A 59 1.52 -5.23 -12.42
N ILE A 60 0.55 -6.11 -12.68
CA ILE A 60 0.80 -7.49 -13.08
C ILE A 60 1.10 -7.55 -14.57
N GLN A 61 2.27 -8.07 -14.92
CA GLN A 61 2.67 -8.27 -16.30
C GLN A 61 2.07 -9.57 -16.86
N PRO A 62 1.58 -9.56 -18.11
CA PRO A 62 1.05 -10.75 -18.75
C PRO A 62 2.17 -11.75 -19.06
N LEU A 63 1.87 -13.04 -18.94
CA LEU A 63 2.79 -14.10 -19.37
C LEU A 63 2.85 -14.17 -20.90
N GLU A 64 4.06 -14.37 -21.43
CA GLU A 64 4.28 -14.63 -22.83
C GLU A 64 3.63 -15.97 -23.24
N ARG A 65 3.02 -15.96 -24.42
CA ARG A 65 2.48 -17.17 -25.04
C ARG A 65 3.48 -17.69 -26.06
N LEU A 66 3.48 -19.01 -26.22
CA LEU A 66 4.23 -19.62 -27.31
C LEU A 66 3.65 -19.15 -28.65
N PRO A 67 4.51 -18.87 -29.64
CA PRO A 67 4.05 -18.53 -30.98
C PRO A 67 3.30 -19.71 -31.59
N THR A 68 2.36 -19.41 -32.49
CA THR A 68 1.71 -20.45 -33.30
C THR A 68 2.68 -20.89 -34.37
N TRP A 69 2.99 -22.17 -34.41
CA TRP A 69 3.90 -22.75 -35.39
C TRP A 69 3.13 -23.31 -36.58
N ASP A 70 3.74 -23.21 -37.76
CA ASP A 70 3.26 -23.90 -38.96
C ASP A 70 3.85 -25.32 -39.06
N THR A 71 3.42 -26.08 -40.06
CA THR A 71 3.92 -27.45 -40.31
C THR A 71 5.37 -27.48 -40.83
N THR A 72 5.94 -26.34 -41.20
CA THR A 72 7.31 -26.23 -41.71
C THR A 72 8.33 -25.82 -40.65
N THR A 73 7.86 -25.45 -39.45
CA THR A 73 8.71 -24.99 -38.36
C THR A 73 9.56 -26.16 -37.85
N LEU A 74 10.87 -25.95 -37.83
CA LEU A 74 11.81 -26.96 -37.32
C LEU A 74 11.61 -27.17 -35.82
N GLN A 75 11.64 -28.44 -35.39
CA GLN A 75 11.52 -28.83 -33.99
C GLN A 75 12.52 -28.09 -33.07
N THR A 76 13.76 -27.91 -33.55
CA THR A 76 14.81 -27.16 -32.84
C THR A 76 14.45 -25.70 -32.57
N THR A 77 13.69 -25.07 -33.47
CA THR A 77 13.19 -23.70 -33.31
C THR A 77 12.08 -23.67 -32.27
N MET A 78 11.16 -24.64 -32.32
CA MET A 78 10.07 -24.77 -31.35
C MET A 78 10.62 -24.98 -29.93
N ASP A 79 11.64 -25.82 -29.77
CA ASP A 79 12.24 -26.11 -28.46
C ASP A 79 13.00 -24.90 -27.89
N ARG A 80 13.73 -24.17 -28.73
CA ARG A 80 14.36 -22.90 -28.34
C ARG A 80 13.32 -21.86 -27.91
N ASP A 81 12.22 -21.74 -28.64
CA ASP A 81 11.13 -20.82 -28.29
C ASP A 81 10.46 -21.22 -26.97
N ARG A 82 10.25 -22.52 -26.75
CA ARG A 82 9.75 -23.06 -25.47
C ARG A 82 10.65 -22.69 -24.31
N GLU A 83 11.96 -22.89 -24.46
CA GLU A 83 12.92 -22.56 -23.42
C GLU A 83 12.96 -21.05 -23.13
N ARG A 84 12.96 -20.21 -24.17
CA ARG A 84 12.91 -18.75 -24.01
C ARG A 84 11.65 -18.33 -23.25
N VAL A 85 10.47 -18.74 -23.72
CA VAL A 85 9.19 -18.37 -23.10
C VAL A 85 9.11 -18.89 -21.66
N HIS A 86 9.63 -20.09 -21.39
CA HIS A 86 9.69 -20.63 -20.04
C HIS A 86 10.51 -19.74 -19.10
N LYS A 87 11.73 -19.36 -19.51
CA LYS A 87 12.62 -18.49 -18.72
C LYS A 87 12.01 -17.11 -18.50
N THR A 88 11.50 -16.49 -19.55
CA THR A 88 10.84 -15.17 -19.45
C THR A 88 9.64 -15.23 -18.51
N ASN A 89 8.78 -16.24 -18.64
CA ASN A 89 7.60 -16.40 -17.79
C ASN A 89 7.96 -16.71 -16.35
N GLN A 90 9.10 -17.33 -16.07
CA GLN A 90 9.57 -17.52 -14.71
C GLN A 90 9.88 -16.17 -14.06
N THR A 91 10.66 -15.32 -14.73
CA THR A 91 10.98 -13.97 -14.24
C THR A 91 9.72 -13.11 -14.06
N ILE A 92 8.77 -13.17 -15.01
CA ILE A 92 7.50 -12.43 -14.90
C ILE A 92 6.68 -12.92 -13.70
N ARG A 93 6.68 -14.22 -13.40
CA ARG A 93 5.96 -14.75 -12.23
C ARG A 93 6.53 -14.24 -10.92
N ASP A 94 7.85 -14.22 -10.79
CA ASP A 94 8.52 -13.73 -9.58
C ASP A 94 8.21 -12.25 -9.37
N PHE A 95 8.32 -11.44 -10.43
CA PHE A 95 7.94 -10.02 -10.41
C PHE A 95 6.47 -9.81 -10.02
N ASN A 96 5.57 -10.58 -10.62
CA ASN A 96 4.14 -10.50 -10.34
C ASN A 96 3.81 -10.88 -8.89
N GLU A 97 4.56 -11.82 -8.30
CA GLU A 97 4.34 -12.21 -6.90
C GLU A 97 4.81 -11.12 -5.94
N GLU A 98 5.97 -10.51 -6.20
CA GLU A 98 6.46 -9.36 -5.44
C GLU A 98 5.46 -8.19 -5.50
N ALA A 99 4.94 -7.87 -6.69
CA ALA A 99 3.93 -6.83 -6.87
C ALA A 99 2.66 -7.09 -6.03
N ARG A 100 2.21 -8.34 -5.91
CA ARG A 100 1.06 -8.71 -5.06
C ARG A 100 1.36 -8.59 -3.58
N ILE A 101 2.56 -8.98 -3.16
CA ILE A 101 3.00 -8.87 -1.76
C ILE A 101 3.04 -7.40 -1.36
N LEU A 102 3.70 -6.56 -2.17
CA LEU A 102 3.79 -5.13 -1.95
C LEU A 102 2.42 -4.45 -1.87
N LEU A 103 1.50 -4.82 -2.76
CA LEU A 103 0.13 -4.28 -2.74
C LEU A 103 -0.57 -4.58 -1.42
N LYS A 104 -0.51 -5.84 -0.96
CA LYS A 104 -1.13 -6.27 0.30
C LYS A 104 -0.50 -5.58 1.51
N GLU A 105 0.82 -5.45 1.53
CA GLU A 105 1.53 -4.82 2.64
C GLU A 105 1.22 -3.33 2.75
N ASP A 106 1.24 -2.61 1.63
CA ASP A 106 0.98 -1.17 1.63
C ASP A 106 -0.51 -0.87 1.88
N GLU A 107 -1.42 -1.70 1.36
CA GLU A 107 -2.85 -1.62 1.69
C GLU A 107 -3.08 -1.83 3.19
N LEU A 108 -2.42 -2.83 3.78
CA LEU A 108 -2.50 -3.11 5.21
C LEU A 108 -1.96 -1.94 6.04
N LYS A 109 -0.79 -1.40 5.68
CA LYS A 109 -0.21 -0.22 6.35
C LYS A 109 -1.15 0.97 6.30
N ASN A 110 -1.74 1.26 5.14
CA ASN A 110 -2.69 2.35 4.98
C ASN A 110 -3.97 2.12 5.80
N ARG A 111 -4.54 0.92 5.76
CA ARG A 111 -5.71 0.57 6.58
C ARG A 111 -5.44 0.68 8.08
N MET A 112 -4.28 0.19 8.53
CA MET A 112 -3.86 0.31 9.92
C MET A 112 -3.68 1.76 10.32
N TRP A 113 -3.11 2.59 9.43
CA TRP A 113 -3.01 4.03 9.63
C TRP A 113 -4.38 4.69 9.76
N ILE A 114 -5.31 4.45 8.83
CA ILE A 114 -6.67 4.99 8.88
C ILE A 114 -7.40 4.55 10.16
N SER A 115 -7.26 3.27 10.55
CA SER A 115 -7.87 2.79 11.79
C SER A 115 -7.24 3.39 13.04
N ARG A 116 -5.95 3.77 13.01
CA ARG A 116 -5.28 4.47 14.11
C ARG A 116 -5.73 5.93 14.18
N ASP A 117 -5.79 6.60 13.03
CA ASP A 117 -6.21 8.00 12.89
C ASP A 117 -7.67 8.19 13.33
N ALA A 118 -8.58 7.29 12.92
CA ALA A 118 -9.99 7.34 13.32
C ALA A 118 -10.22 7.11 14.83
N ARG A 119 -9.21 6.64 15.57
CA ARG A 119 -9.27 6.43 17.01
C ARG A 119 -8.62 7.54 17.82
N LEU A 120 -7.97 8.52 17.19
CA LEU A 120 -7.47 9.73 17.86
C LEU A 120 -8.48 10.89 17.76
#